data_AF-A0A1Y6CEQ5-F1
#
_entry.id   AF-A0A1Y6CEQ5-F1
#
_cell.length_a   1.000
_cell.length_b   1.000
_cell.length_c   1.000
_cell.angle_alpha   90.00
_cell.angle_beta   90.00
_cell.angle_gamma   90.00
#
_symmetry.space_group_name_H-M   'P 1'
#
loop_
_entity.id
_entity.type
_entity.pdbx_description
1 polymer ?
#
loop_
_entity_poly.entity_id
_entity_poly.type
_entity_poly.pdbx_seq_one_letter_code
_entity_poly.pdbx_strand_id
1 'polypeptide(L)'
;MAARKAKVVDSVAALEKEIAALKGKLEKARATAVNSADAALKSASTKAAAAAKKAGSAKAKLASIRAKKKSAAQAKQLAAARTAASAANAAASAAKAVLSDAKATQAKAKSEAAQAATLAKAVAKEEAAYTKKAAAAAKALAKKTAIKEKAAAKKAAIREKAAAKKAAARAKAAAKKAAAKTRAAAKKAKAKTKTVAKKATAKTKAAPKKRGRPAAKKTAAKAAPKKRGRPAAKKTAAKAAPKKRGRPAAKKTAVKAAPKKRGRPAAAKKAPAAKGAPKRRGRPPKKA
;
A
#
# COMPACT_ATOMS: atom_id res chain seq x y z
N MET A 1 -31.90 -7.73 25.38
CA MET A 1 -30.97 -6.71 24.82
C MET A 1 -29.99 -7.40 23.88
N ALA A 2 -30.32 -7.54 22.60
CA ALA A 2 -29.43 -8.13 21.61
C ALA A 2 -28.28 -7.15 21.32
N ALA A 3 -27.08 -7.50 21.75
CA ALA A 3 -25.87 -6.76 21.44
C ALA A 3 -25.72 -6.65 19.92
N ARG A 4 -25.99 -5.45 19.37
CA ARG A 4 -25.66 -5.11 17.99
C ARG A 4 -24.15 -5.23 17.86
N LYS A 5 -23.68 -6.37 17.35
CA LYS A 5 -22.28 -6.53 16.92
C LYS A 5 -22.01 -5.43 15.91
N ALA A 6 -21.26 -4.42 16.31
CA ALA A 6 -20.85 -3.33 15.44
C ALA A 6 -20.14 -3.97 14.24
N LYS A 7 -20.69 -3.74 13.04
CA LYS A 7 -20.06 -4.13 11.78
C LYS A 7 -18.71 -3.43 11.76
N VAL A 8 -17.63 -4.19 11.95
CA VAL A 8 -16.28 -3.69 11.70
C VAL A 8 -16.22 -3.48 10.19
N VAL A 9 -16.58 -2.27 9.76
CA VAL A 9 -16.44 -1.87 8.37
C VAL A 9 -14.95 -1.82 8.13
N ASP A 10 -14.48 -2.69 7.23
CA ASP A 10 -13.10 -2.67 6.77
C ASP A 10 -12.79 -1.26 6.26
N SER A 11 -12.01 -0.51 7.03
CA SER A 11 -11.86 0.93 6.87
C SER A 11 -11.28 1.27 5.49
N VAL A 12 -10.49 0.36 4.92
CA VAL A 12 -9.95 0.47 3.56
C VAL A 12 -11.08 0.39 2.53
N ALA A 13 -11.97 -0.60 2.64
CA ALA A 13 -13.10 -0.77 1.73
C ALA A 13 -14.10 0.40 1.79
N ALA A 14 -14.25 1.04 2.96
CA ALA A 14 -15.04 2.27 3.08
C ALA A 14 -14.40 3.45 2.34
N LEU A 15 -13.09 3.67 2.55
CA LEU A 15 -12.35 4.73 1.87
C LEU A 15 -12.34 4.56 0.34
N GLU A 16 -12.21 3.33 -0.15
CA GLU A 16 -12.27 3.04 -1.60
C GLU A 16 -13.63 3.44 -2.21
N LYS A 17 -14.73 3.18 -1.51
CA LYS A 17 -16.08 3.59 -1.95
C LYS A 17 -16.24 5.10 -1.96
N GLU A 18 -15.74 5.79 -0.93
CA GLU A 18 -15.77 7.25 -0.87
C GLU A 18 -14.96 7.88 -1.99
N ILE A 19 -13.76 7.35 -2.27
CA ILE A 19 -12.92 7.80 -3.38
C ILE A 19 -13.65 7.62 -4.72
N ALA A 20 -14.28 6.47 -4.96
CA ALA A 20 -15.05 6.24 -6.18
C ALA A 20 -16.23 7.22 -6.32
N ALA A 21 -16.96 7.47 -5.22
CA ALA A 21 -18.06 8.43 -5.21
C ALA A 21 -17.59 9.86 -5.48
N LEU A 22 -16.47 10.28 -4.86
CA LEU A 22 -15.87 11.60 -5.08
C LEU A 22 -15.37 11.75 -6.52
N LYS A 23 -14.71 10.73 -7.09
CA LYS A 23 -14.30 10.72 -8.51
C LYS A 23 -15.50 10.96 -9.43
N GLY A 24 -16.60 10.24 -9.24
CA GLY A 24 -17.82 10.40 -10.04
C GLY A 24 -18.49 11.78 -9.87
N LYS A 25 -18.53 12.33 -8.65
CA LYS A 25 -19.03 13.70 -8.40
C LYS A 25 -18.18 14.75 -9.10
N LEU A 26 -16.85 14.57 -9.09
CA LEU A 26 -15.90 15.50 -9.69
C LEU A 26 -16.03 15.50 -11.23
N GLU A 27 -16.18 14.33 -11.84
CA GLU A 27 -16.45 14.21 -13.29
C GLU A 27 -17.74 14.91 -13.70
N LYS A 28 -18.83 14.70 -12.94
CA LYS A 28 -20.10 15.41 -13.17
C LYS A 28 -19.94 16.91 -13.03
N ALA A 29 -19.26 17.38 -11.98
CA ALA A 29 -19.01 18.81 -11.76
C ALA A 29 -18.22 19.45 -12.92
N ARG A 30 -17.21 18.75 -13.45
CA ARG A 30 -16.44 19.21 -14.62
C ARG A 30 -17.31 19.28 -15.87
N ALA A 31 -18.13 18.27 -16.14
CA ALA A 31 -19.05 18.28 -17.27
C ALA A 31 -20.08 19.43 -17.17
N THR A 32 -20.64 19.63 -15.97
CA THR A 32 -21.54 20.76 -15.69
C THR A 32 -20.83 22.09 -15.91
N ALA A 33 -19.59 22.27 -15.44
CA ALA A 33 -18.83 23.51 -15.62
C ALA A 33 -18.61 23.83 -17.11
N VAL A 34 -18.26 22.84 -17.94
CA VAL A 34 -18.11 23.01 -19.39
C VAL A 34 -19.45 23.42 -20.03
N ASN A 35 -20.53 22.70 -19.71
CA ASN A 35 -21.86 22.98 -20.26
C ASN A 35 -22.37 24.37 -19.86
N SER A 36 -22.18 24.76 -18.60
CA SER A 36 -22.53 26.10 -18.10
C SER A 36 -21.70 27.18 -18.79
N ALA A 37 -20.41 26.97 -19.02
CA ALA A 37 -19.56 27.92 -19.72
C ALA A 37 -19.95 28.04 -21.22
N ASP A 38 -20.31 26.94 -21.88
CA ASP A 38 -20.82 26.95 -23.25
C ASP A 38 -22.16 27.72 -23.34
N ALA A 39 -23.06 27.53 -22.38
CA ALA A 39 -24.32 28.28 -22.31
C ALA A 39 -24.09 29.77 -22.05
N ALA A 40 -23.19 30.10 -21.11
CA ALA A 40 -22.80 31.48 -20.83
C ALA A 40 -22.23 32.17 -22.07
N LEU A 41 -21.34 31.51 -22.81
CA LEU A 41 -20.79 32.04 -24.06
C LEU A 41 -21.87 32.31 -25.11
N LYS A 42 -22.79 31.36 -25.32
CA LYS A 42 -23.91 31.54 -26.26
C LYS A 42 -24.75 32.77 -25.88
N SER A 43 -25.10 32.90 -24.60
CA SER A 43 -25.89 34.04 -24.11
C SER A 43 -25.14 35.38 -24.21
N ALA A 44 -23.83 35.39 -23.94
CA ALA A 44 -23.01 36.59 -24.05
C ALA A 44 -22.84 37.01 -25.52
N SER A 45 -22.72 36.04 -26.43
CA SER A 45 -22.60 36.29 -27.86
C SER A 45 -23.86 36.94 -28.43
N THR A 46 -25.04 36.40 -28.09
CA THR A 46 -26.33 36.98 -28.55
C THR A 46 -26.55 38.38 -27.98
N LYS A 47 -26.26 38.60 -26.70
CA LYS A 47 -26.35 39.93 -26.06
C LYS A 47 -25.38 40.93 -26.68
N ALA A 48 -24.14 40.53 -26.94
CA ALA A 48 -23.14 41.39 -27.60
C ALA A 48 -23.57 41.77 -29.02
N ALA A 49 -24.11 40.83 -29.80
CA ALA A 49 -24.64 41.10 -31.14
C ALA A 49 -25.83 42.07 -31.10
N ALA A 50 -26.78 41.86 -30.18
CA ALA A 50 -27.93 42.74 -30.01
C ALA A 50 -27.52 44.16 -29.59
N ALA A 51 -26.61 44.29 -28.62
CA ALA A 51 -26.09 45.58 -28.17
C ALA A 51 -25.33 46.32 -29.28
N ALA A 52 -24.53 45.60 -30.07
CA ALA A 52 -23.85 46.17 -31.23
C ALA A 52 -24.82 46.72 -32.29
N LYS A 53 -25.90 45.96 -32.61
CA LYS A 53 -26.96 46.43 -33.51
C LYS A 53 -27.65 47.69 -32.99
N LYS A 54 -27.99 47.75 -31.69
CA LYS A 54 -28.59 48.92 -31.05
C LYS A 54 -27.67 50.14 -31.05
N ALA A 55 -26.37 49.95 -30.84
CA ALA A 55 -25.38 51.02 -30.94
C ALA A 55 -25.25 51.55 -32.38
N GLY A 56 -25.28 50.65 -33.37
CA GLY A 56 -25.28 51.01 -34.79
C GLY A 56 -26.49 51.86 -35.18
N SER A 57 -27.70 51.43 -34.78
CA SER A 57 -28.93 52.18 -35.09
C SER A 57 -29.01 53.54 -34.38
N ALA A 58 -28.55 53.63 -33.13
CA ALA A 58 -28.49 54.90 -32.41
C ALA A 58 -27.51 55.89 -33.07
N LYS A 59 -26.36 55.41 -33.57
CA LYS A 59 -25.43 56.24 -34.34
C LYS A 59 -26.03 56.72 -35.65
N ALA A 60 -26.73 55.86 -36.38
CA ALA A 60 -27.40 56.23 -37.62
C ALA A 60 -28.47 57.31 -37.40
N LYS A 61 -29.27 57.19 -36.33
CA LYS A 61 -30.25 58.22 -35.93
C LYS A 61 -29.59 59.55 -35.55
N LEU A 62 -28.48 59.50 -34.81
CA LEU A 62 -27.72 60.72 -34.48
C LEU A 62 -27.18 61.40 -35.75
N ALA A 63 -26.67 60.63 -36.70
CA ALA A 63 -26.17 61.14 -37.97
C ALA A 63 -27.28 61.80 -38.81
N SER A 64 -28.46 61.18 -38.89
CA SER A 64 -29.59 61.73 -39.65
C SER A 64 -30.16 63.02 -39.06
N ILE A 65 -30.21 63.13 -37.72
CA ILE A 65 -30.65 64.37 -37.05
C ILE A 65 -29.62 65.50 -37.24
N ARG A 66 -28.32 65.17 -37.22
CA ARG A 66 -27.24 66.15 -37.41
C ARG A 66 -27.22 66.78 -38.80
N ALA A 67 -27.79 66.11 -39.80
CA ALA A 67 -27.88 66.61 -41.17
C ALA A 67 -29.00 67.65 -41.40
N LYS A 68 -29.89 67.89 -40.42
CA LYS A 68 -31.04 68.81 -40.55
C LYS A 68 -30.70 70.25 -40.11
N LYS A 69 -31.39 71.27 -40.67
CA LYS A 69 -31.17 72.71 -40.39
C LYS A 69 -31.60 73.08 -38.96
N LYS A 70 -30.64 73.51 -38.12
CA LYS A 70 -30.80 73.80 -36.68
C LYS A 70 -31.97 74.75 -36.35
N SER A 71 -33.12 74.19 -35.99
CA SER A 71 -34.13 74.87 -35.18
C SER A 71 -33.95 74.56 -33.69
N ALA A 72 -34.59 75.33 -32.80
CA ALA A 72 -34.57 75.06 -31.36
C ALA A 72 -35.09 73.65 -31.02
N ALA A 73 -36.11 73.16 -31.74
CA ALA A 73 -36.62 71.81 -31.60
C ALA A 73 -35.58 70.74 -32.01
N GLN A 74 -34.84 70.97 -33.09
CA GLN A 74 -33.79 70.05 -33.54
C GLN A 74 -32.58 70.01 -32.60
N ALA A 75 -32.26 71.13 -31.94
CA ALA A 75 -31.21 71.16 -30.91
C ALA A 75 -31.54 70.21 -29.73
N LYS A 76 -32.80 70.22 -29.26
CA LYS A 76 -33.29 69.28 -28.22
C LYS A 76 -33.23 67.82 -28.70
N GLN A 77 -33.69 67.55 -29.92
CA GLN A 77 -33.63 66.20 -30.50
C GLN A 77 -32.19 65.68 -30.65
N LEU A 78 -31.27 66.56 -31.04
CA LEU A 78 -29.87 66.23 -31.22
C LEU A 78 -29.19 65.94 -29.87
N ALA A 79 -29.52 66.69 -28.81
CA ALA A 79 -29.06 66.39 -27.45
C ALA A 79 -29.55 65.01 -26.98
N ALA A 80 -30.84 64.72 -27.14
CA ALA A 80 -31.41 63.41 -26.81
C ALA A 80 -30.74 62.27 -27.61
N ALA A 81 -30.55 62.45 -28.92
CA ALA A 81 -29.89 61.46 -29.77
C ALA A 81 -28.43 61.20 -29.36
N ARG A 82 -27.69 62.23 -28.92
CA ARG A 82 -26.32 62.08 -28.40
C ARG A 82 -26.29 61.24 -27.13
N THR A 83 -27.19 61.53 -26.17
CA THR A 83 -27.27 60.75 -24.93
C THR A 83 -27.62 59.29 -25.22
N ALA A 84 -28.60 59.03 -26.09
CA ALA A 84 -28.99 57.67 -26.50
C ALA A 84 -27.85 56.93 -27.21
N ALA A 85 -27.14 57.58 -28.13
CA ALA A 85 -25.99 56.98 -28.81
C ALA A 85 -24.84 56.68 -27.85
N SER A 86 -24.57 57.57 -26.88
CA SER A 86 -23.56 57.33 -25.84
C SER A 86 -23.92 56.11 -24.98
N ALA A 87 -25.15 56.06 -24.47
CA ALA A 87 -25.64 54.94 -23.67
C ALA A 87 -25.61 53.60 -24.43
N ALA A 88 -26.02 53.60 -25.71
CA ALA A 88 -25.98 52.39 -26.54
C ALA A 88 -24.55 51.92 -26.80
N ASN A 89 -23.59 52.83 -27.00
CA ASN A 89 -22.17 52.47 -27.12
C ASN A 89 -21.61 51.91 -25.82
N ALA A 90 -21.93 52.50 -24.67
CA ALA A 90 -21.52 51.98 -23.37
C ALA A 90 -22.04 50.55 -23.15
N ALA A 91 -23.31 50.30 -23.45
CA ALA A 91 -23.90 48.97 -23.39
C ALA A 91 -23.23 47.96 -24.34
N ALA A 92 -22.90 48.37 -25.57
CA ALA A 92 -22.19 47.51 -26.51
C ALA A 92 -20.77 47.17 -26.04
N SER A 93 -20.06 48.14 -25.45
CA SER A 93 -18.73 47.90 -24.86
C SER A 93 -18.80 46.95 -23.67
N ALA A 94 -19.76 47.15 -22.76
CA ALA A 94 -19.99 46.25 -21.62
C ALA A 94 -20.32 44.82 -22.08
N ALA A 95 -21.19 44.67 -23.09
CA ALA A 95 -21.54 43.35 -23.63
C ALA A 95 -20.34 42.65 -24.31
N LYS A 96 -19.44 43.41 -24.95
CA LYS A 96 -18.19 42.87 -25.50
C LYS A 96 -17.24 42.38 -24.41
N ALA A 97 -17.14 43.11 -23.28
CA ALA A 97 -16.35 42.68 -22.14
C ALA A 97 -16.88 41.35 -21.58
N VAL A 98 -18.19 41.25 -21.34
CA VAL A 98 -18.84 40.00 -20.90
C VAL A 98 -18.61 38.85 -21.89
N LEU A 99 -18.66 39.11 -23.20
CA LEU A 99 -18.34 38.10 -24.21
C LEU A 99 -16.88 37.64 -24.13
N SER A 100 -15.94 38.56 -23.89
CA SER A 100 -14.53 38.23 -23.71
C SER A 100 -14.33 37.33 -22.48
N ASP A 101 -14.94 37.68 -21.35
CA ASP A 101 -14.87 36.90 -20.12
C ASP A 101 -15.52 35.51 -20.28
N ALA A 102 -16.65 35.44 -20.97
CA ALA A 102 -17.31 34.17 -21.28
C ALA A 102 -16.44 33.26 -22.16
N LYS A 103 -15.68 33.82 -23.12
CA LYS A 103 -14.71 33.04 -23.92
C LYS A 103 -13.56 32.54 -23.06
N ALA A 104 -13.02 33.37 -22.18
CA ALA A 104 -11.93 32.99 -21.29
C ALA A 104 -12.36 31.88 -20.31
N THR A 105 -13.56 31.98 -19.74
CA THR A 105 -14.10 30.96 -18.83
C THR A 105 -14.37 29.64 -19.55
N GLN A 106 -14.93 29.68 -20.77
CA GLN A 106 -15.13 28.48 -21.59
C GLN A 106 -13.79 27.80 -21.94
N ALA A 107 -12.78 28.57 -22.36
CA ALA A 107 -11.46 28.03 -22.68
C ALA A 107 -10.81 27.37 -21.45
N LYS A 108 -10.89 28.03 -20.28
CA LYS A 108 -10.38 27.50 -19.02
C LYS A 108 -11.08 26.19 -18.64
N ALA A 109 -12.42 26.17 -18.63
CA ALA A 109 -13.20 24.98 -18.28
C ALA A 109 -12.88 23.78 -19.20
N LYS A 110 -12.72 24.02 -20.52
CA LYS A 110 -12.33 22.98 -21.48
C LYS A 110 -10.90 22.48 -21.24
N SER A 111 -9.96 23.38 -20.94
CA SER A 111 -8.58 23.00 -20.64
C SER A 111 -8.47 22.15 -19.36
N GLU A 112 -9.20 22.52 -18.31
CA GLU A 112 -9.24 21.78 -17.05
C GLU A 112 -9.89 20.41 -17.22
N ALA A 113 -10.96 20.32 -18.01
CA ALA A 113 -11.59 19.05 -18.36
C ALA A 113 -10.65 18.14 -19.18
N ALA A 114 -9.86 18.70 -20.10
CA ALA A 114 -8.88 17.93 -20.86
C ALA A 114 -7.73 17.43 -19.98
N GLN A 115 -7.14 18.28 -19.13
CA GLN A 115 -6.10 17.90 -18.18
C GLN A 115 -6.60 16.86 -17.17
N ALA A 116 -7.84 16.99 -16.71
CA ALA A 116 -8.49 16.00 -15.89
C ALA A 116 -8.58 14.62 -16.56
N ALA A 117 -8.97 14.58 -17.83
CA ALA A 117 -9.07 13.33 -18.58
C ALA A 117 -7.71 12.68 -18.82
N THR A 118 -6.65 13.47 -19.06
CA THR A 118 -5.29 12.94 -19.21
C THR A 118 -4.75 12.37 -17.89
N LEU A 119 -4.96 13.08 -16.78
CA LEU A 119 -4.59 12.60 -15.44
C LEU A 119 -5.36 11.32 -15.07
N ALA A 120 -6.66 11.25 -15.34
CA ALA A 120 -7.46 10.05 -15.09
C ALA A 120 -6.92 8.83 -15.85
N LYS A 121 -6.54 9.01 -17.13
CA LYS A 121 -5.92 7.94 -17.92
C LYS A 121 -4.55 7.51 -17.38
N ALA A 122 -3.74 8.46 -16.92
CA ALA A 122 -2.44 8.17 -16.33
C ALA A 122 -2.61 7.38 -15.01
N VAL A 123 -3.51 7.83 -14.14
CA VAL A 123 -3.82 7.15 -12.88
C VAL A 123 -4.33 5.73 -13.14
N ALA A 124 -5.26 5.53 -14.07
CA ALA A 124 -5.77 4.20 -14.40
C ALA A 124 -4.67 3.24 -14.89
N LYS A 125 -3.70 3.74 -15.69
CA LYS A 125 -2.55 2.94 -16.14
C LYS A 125 -1.63 2.55 -14.98
N GLU A 126 -1.33 3.47 -14.08
CA GLU A 126 -0.50 3.20 -12.90
C GLU A 126 -1.19 2.26 -11.90
N GLU A 127 -2.50 2.45 -11.66
CA GLU A 127 -3.32 1.54 -10.83
C GLU A 127 -3.31 0.11 -11.42
N ALA A 128 -3.46 -0.03 -12.74
CA ALA A 128 -3.37 -1.33 -13.42
C ALA A 128 -1.97 -1.96 -13.33
N ALA A 129 -0.91 -1.16 -13.45
CA ALA A 129 0.47 -1.64 -13.31
C ALA A 129 0.76 -2.09 -11.86
N TYR A 130 0.27 -1.33 -10.87
CA TYR A 130 0.44 -1.65 -9.46
C TYR A 130 -0.31 -2.93 -9.08
N THR A 131 -1.57 -3.08 -9.49
CA THR A 131 -2.37 -4.28 -9.21
C THR A 131 -1.72 -5.55 -9.80
N LYS A 132 -1.17 -5.46 -11.03
CA LYS A 132 -0.41 -6.56 -11.63
C LYS A 132 0.83 -6.93 -10.81
N LYS A 133 1.60 -5.94 -10.35
CA LYS A 133 2.79 -6.15 -9.50
C LYS A 133 2.40 -6.73 -8.13
N ALA A 134 1.37 -6.21 -7.49
CA ALA A 134 0.86 -6.69 -6.22
C ALA A 134 0.36 -8.14 -6.30
N ALA A 135 -0.39 -8.48 -7.35
CA ALA A 135 -0.85 -9.85 -7.59
C ALA A 135 0.33 -10.83 -7.83
N ALA A 136 1.35 -10.41 -8.57
CA ALA A 136 2.56 -11.21 -8.78
C ALA A 136 3.33 -11.43 -7.45
N ALA A 137 3.48 -10.38 -6.64
CA ALA A 137 4.10 -10.48 -5.32
C ALA A 137 3.32 -11.39 -4.37
N ALA A 138 1.99 -11.26 -4.32
CA ALA A 138 1.12 -12.11 -3.52
C ALA A 138 1.22 -13.59 -3.93
N LYS A 139 1.21 -13.89 -5.24
CA LYS A 139 1.44 -15.25 -5.76
C LYS A 139 2.81 -15.80 -5.39
N ALA A 140 3.86 -14.97 -5.44
CA ALA A 140 5.21 -15.38 -5.04
C ALA A 140 5.29 -15.68 -3.53
N LEU A 141 4.65 -14.87 -2.70
CA LEU A 141 4.56 -15.11 -1.26
C LEU A 141 3.77 -16.39 -0.94
N ALA A 142 2.62 -16.59 -1.58
CA ALA A 142 1.80 -17.80 -1.41
C ALA A 142 2.55 -19.08 -1.81
N LYS A 143 3.36 -19.05 -2.89
CA LYS A 143 4.22 -20.18 -3.26
C LYS A 143 5.29 -20.45 -2.19
N LYS A 144 5.91 -19.38 -1.63
CA LYS A 144 6.91 -19.52 -0.56
C LYS A 144 6.31 -20.08 0.73
N THR A 145 5.10 -19.66 1.12
CA THR A 145 4.42 -20.20 2.31
C THR A 145 4.04 -21.66 2.11
N ALA A 146 3.46 -22.02 0.96
CA ALA A 146 3.09 -23.39 0.64
C ALA A 146 4.29 -24.36 0.65
N ILE A 147 5.46 -23.93 0.15
CA ILE A 147 6.69 -24.75 0.22
C ILE A 147 7.13 -24.96 1.67
N LYS A 148 7.09 -23.91 2.50
CA LYS A 148 7.45 -24.01 3.93
C LYS A 148 6.50 -24.94 4.69
N GLU A 149 5.20 -24.85 4.43
CA GLU A 149 4.18 -25.71 5.04
C GLU A 149 4.36 -27.18 4.63
N LYS A 150 4.60 -27.45 3.33
CA LYS A 150 4.91 -28.81 2.85
C LYS A 150 6.17 -29.37 3.50
N ALA A 151 7.21 -28.55 3.69
CA ALA A 151 8.44 -28.97 4.37
C ALA A 151 8.21 -29.25 5.87
N ALA A 152 7.39 -28.43 6.54
CA ALA A 152 7.00 -28.64 7.93
C ALA A 152 6.17 -29.94 8.10
N ALA A 153 5.21 -30.19 7.20
CA ALA A 153 4.40 -31.40 7.20
C ALA A 153 5.24 -32.68 7.00
N LYS A 154 6.20 -32.68 6.05
CA LYS A 154 7.13 -33.81 5.86
C LYS A 154 7.98 -34.08 7.11
N LYS A 155 8.48 -33.02 7.78
CA LYS A 155 9.23 -33.17 9.03
C LYS A 155 8.37 -33.71 10.18
N ALA A 156 7.11 -33.29 10.27
CA ALA A 156 6.18 -33.80 11.27
C ALA A 156 5.89 -35.30 11.07
N ALA A 157 5.60 -35.71 9.83
CA ALA A 157 5.30 -37.11 9.50
C ALA A 157 6.48 -38.06 9.80
N ILE A 158 7.73 -37.64 9.56
CA ILE A 158 8.92 -38.44 9.90
C ILE A 158 9.06 -38.62 11.42
N ARG A 159 8.82 -37.56 12.20
CA ARG A 159 8.86 -37.63 13.68
C ARG A 159 7.81 -38.57 14.23
N GLU A 160 6.61 -38.54 13.66
CA GLU A 160 5.50 -39.41 14.07
C GLU A 160 5.80 -40.88 13.77
N LYS A 161 6.31 -41.20 12.56
CA LYS A 161 6.76 -42.56 12.21
C LYS A 161 7.88 -43.06 13.12
N ALA A 162 8.82 -42.19 13.49
CA ALA A 162 9.89 -42.54 14.43
C ALA A 162 9.36 -42.81 15.85
N ALA A 163 8.40 -42.00 16.32
CA ALA A 163 7.75 -42.20 17.60
C ALA A 163 6.97 -43.53 17.64
N ALA A 164 6.22 -43.85 16.58
CA ALA A 164 5.48 -45.10 16.45
C ALA A 164 6.40 -46.33 16.49
N LYS A 165 7.52 -46.32 15.75
CA LYS A 165 8.52 -47.40 15.79
C LYS A 165 9.12 -47.57 17.19
N LYS A 166 9.40 -46.47 17.89
CA LYS A 166 9.93 -46.50 19.26
C LYS A 166 8.90 -47.05 20.26
N ALA A 167 7.62 -46.70 20.11
CA ALA A 167 6.53 -47.24 20.91
C ALA A 167 6.34 -48.76 20.69
N ALA A 168 6.34 -49.20 19.43
CA ALA A 168 6.23 -50.62 19.08
C ALA A 168 7.39 -51.47 19.64
N ALA A 169 8.62 -50.96 19.59
CA ALA A 169 9.78 -51.63 20.20
C ALA A 169 9.64 -51.76 21.73
N ARG A 170 9.14 -50.72 22.40
CA ARG A 170 8.87 -50.74 23.84
C ARG A 170 7.76 -51.74 24.20
N ALA A 171 6.69 -51.81 23.40
CA ALA A 171 5.60 -52.77 23.60
C ALA A 171 6.08 -54.22 23.44
N LYS A 172 6.88 -54.52 22.41
CA LYS A 172 7.48 -55.86 22.23
C LYS A 172 8.42 -56.24 23.37
N ALA A 173 9.20 -55.29 23.90
CA ALA A 173 10.06 -55.54 25.05
C ALA A 173 9.26 -55.81 26.34
N ALA A 174 8.16 -55.08 26.55
CA ALA A 174 7.26 -55.31 27.68
C ALA A 174 6.57 -56.69 27.59
N ALA A 175 6.09 -57.08 26.40
CA ALA A 175 5.49 -58.39 26.17
C ALA A 175 6.46 -59.56 26.44
N LYS A 176 7.72 -59.45 25.98
CA LYS A 176 8.75 -60.47 26.29
C LYS A 176 9.04 -60.56 27.79
N LYS A 177 9.08 -59.44 28.51
CA LYS A 177 9.24 -59.44 29.97
C LYS A 177 8.04 -60.08 30.68
N ALA A 178 6.83 -59.82 30.23
CA ALA A 178 5.63 -60.43 30.78
C ALA A 178 5.60 -61.95 30.56
N ALA A 179 5.91 -62.42 29.34
CA ALA A 179 5.99 -63.84 29.00
C ALA A 179 7.09 -64.60 29.79
N ALA A 180 8.22 -63.94 30.08
CA ALA A 180 9.25 -64.52 30.93
C ALA A 180 8.78 -64.68 32.39
N LYS A 181 8.03 -63.71 32.92
CA LYS A 181 7.44 -63.78 34.26
C LYS A 181 6.39 -64.90 34.37
N THR A 182 5.51 -65.06 33.38
CA THR A 182 4.51 -66.13 33.38
C THR A 182 5.14 -67.52 33.26
N ARG A 183 6.17 -67.67 32.41
CA ARG A 183 6.96 -68.92 32.34
C ARG A 183 7.68 -69.24 33.64
N ALA A 184 8.22 -68.24 34.34
CA ALA A 184 8.83 -68.42 35.64
C ALA A 184 7.82 -68.83 36.72
N ALA A 185 6.60 -68.24 36.69
CA ALA A 185 5.51 -68.62 37.59
C ALA A 185 5.01 -70.05 37.31
N ALA A 186 4.85 -70.44 36.03
CA ALA A 186 4.44 -71.78 35.64
C ALA A 186 5.47 -72.87 36.04
N LYS A 187 6.77 -72.56 35.95
CA LYS A 187 7.83 -73.46 36.46
C LYS A 187 7.77 -73.60 37.99
N LYS A 188 7.50 -72.51 38.72
CA LYS A 188 7.29 -72.57 40.19
C LYS A 188 6.03 -73.35 40.57
N ALA A 189 4.95 -73.27 39.79
CA ALA A 189 3.72 -74.05 40.02
C ALA A 189 3.93 -75.54 39.75
N LYS A 190 4.64 -75.92 38.68
CA LYS A 190 4.99 -77.34 38.39
C LYS A 190 5.94 -77.95 39.43
N ALA A 191 6.78 -77.15 40.08
CA ALA A 191 7.60 -77.61 41.20
C ALA A 191 6.74 -77.89 42.45
N LYS A 192 5.69 -77.09 42.70
CA LYS A 192 4.76 -77.29 43.81
C LYS A 192 3.85 -78.52 43.61
N THR A 193 3.46 -78.86 42.39
CA THR A 193 2.65 -80.08 42.13
C THR A 193 3.49 -81.36 42.21
N LYS A 194 4.78 -81.34 41.86
CA LYS A 194 5.70 -82.47 42.08
C LYS A 194 6.00 -82.74 43.57
N THR A 195 5.89 -81.73 44.43
CA THR A 195 6.02 -81.93 45.89
C THR A 195 4.74 -82.43 46.57
N VAL A 196 3.56 -82.23 45.97
CA VAL A 196 2.30 -82.76 46.51
C VAL A 196 2.08 -84.22 46.06
N ALA A 197 2.51 -84.60 44.86
CA ALA A 197 2.46 -86.01 44.40
C ALA A 197 3.43 -86.95 45.15
N LYS A 198 4.46 -86.42 45.83
CA LYS A 198 5.37 -87.21 46.69
C LYS A 198 4.96 -87.23 48.18
N LYS A 199 3.87 -86.55 48.55
CA LYS A 199 3.36 -86.51 49.94
C LYS A 199 2.12 -87.40 50.16
N ALA A 200 1.77 -88.26 49.19
CA ALA A 200 0.71 -89.25 49.31
C ALA A 200 1.23 -90.70 49.46
N THR A 201 2.53 -90.95 49.31
CA THR A 201 3.15 -92.29 49.46
C THR A 201 4.41 -92.22 50.33
N ALA A 202 4.28 -91.80 51.59
CA ALA A 202 5.33 -92.00 52.59
C ALA A 202 4.75 -91.76 54.00
N LYS A 203 3.81 -92.61 54.41
CA LYS A 203 3.47 -92.77 55.82
C LYS A 203 3.95 -94.17 56.20
N THR A 204 5.21 -94.28 56.61
CA THR A 204 5.73 -95.32 57.53
C THR A 204 7.24 -95.17 57.71
N LYS A 205 7.65 -95.01 58.98
CA LYS A 205 8.95 -95.36 59.59
C LYS A 205 10.21 -94.66 59.01
N ALA A 206 11.25 -94.33 59.75
CA ALA A 206 11.54 -94.13 61.16
C ALA A 206 12.99 -93.55 61.19
N ALA A 207 13.28 -92.74 62.21
CA ALA A 207 14.59 -92.43 62.79
C ALA A 207 15.67 -91.61 62.00
N PRO A 208 16.39 -90.70 62.69
CA PRO A 208 17.33 -89.73 62.09
C PRO A 208 18.77 -90.23 62.12
N LYS A 209 19.59 -89.89 61.11
CA LYS A 209 21.06 -89.95 61.25
C LYS A 209 21.76 -88.89 60.43
N LYS A 210 22.78 -88.33 61.09
CA LYS A 210 23.56 -87.13 60.77
C LYS A 210 24.59 -87.35 59.65
N ARG A 211 25.19 -86.21 59.26
CA ARG A 211 26.55 -85.98 58.71
C ARG A 211 26.72 -86.07 57.20
N GLY A 212 27.35 -85.03 56.66
CA GLY A 212 27.88 -85.00 55.30
C GLY A 212 28.06 -83.60 54.69
N ARG A 213 28.80 -82.72 55.37
CA ARG A 213 29.38 -81.50 54.75
C ARG A 213 30.84 -81.83 54.44
N PRO A 214 31.29 -81.73 53.19
CA PRO A 214 32.40 -80.81 52.86
C PRO A 214 32.18 -80.22 51.45
N ALA A 215 32.86 -79.19 50.95
CA ALA A 215 33.84 -78.25 51.47
C ALA A 215 33.68 -76.99 50.61
N ALA A 216 33.91 -75.83 51.22
CA ALA A 216 34.12 -74.60 50.48
C ALA A 216 35.39 -74.72 49.64
N LYS A 217 35.29 -74.58 48.31
CA LYS A 217 36.44 -74.31 47.46
C LYS A 217 36.39 -72.84 47.03
N LYS A 218 37.21 -72.04 47.70
CA LYS A 218 37.64 -70.70 47.26
C LYS A 218 38.47 -70.87 45.99
N THR A 219 38.08 -70.18 44.92
CA THR A 219 38.88 -69.62 43.81
C THR A 219 37.85 -68.90 42.91
N ALA A 220 38.06 -67.75 42.29
CA ALA A 220 39.19 -66.88 42.12
C ALA A 220 38.66 -65.45 41.92
N ALA A 221 39.49 -64.47 42.25
CA ALA A 221 39.30 -63.08 41.88
C ALA A 221 39.11 -62.92 40.36
N LYS A 222 38.14 -62.08 39.94
CA LYS A 222 38.36 -61.13 38.83
C LYS A 222 37.20 -60.15 38.65
N ALA A 223 37.62 -58.92 38.36
CA ALA A 223 36.90 -57.82 37.71
C ALA A 223 36.01 -56.94 38.59
N ALA A 224 36.65 -55.89 39.14
CA ALA A 224 36.01 -54.61 39.39
C ALA A 224 35.27 -54.11 38.13
N PRO A 225 34.09 -53.48 38.25
CA PRO A 225 33.37 -52.96 37.10
C PRO A 225 34.15 -51.79 36.47
N LYS A 226 34.59 -51.99 35.23
CA LYS A 226 35.12 -50.93 34.36
C LYS A 226 34.10 -49.79 34.26
N LYS A 227 34.41 -48.65 34.89
CA LYS A 227 33.82 -47.36 34.54
C LYS A 227 34.24 -47.02 33.10
N ARG A 228 33.32 -47.19 32.15
CA ARG A 228 33.35 -46.65 30.77
C ARG A 228 31.94 -46.09 30.51
N GLY A 229 31.73 -44.83 30.15
CA GLY A 229 32.63 -43.70 30.02
C GLY A 229 31.85 -42.41 30.23
N ARG A 230 32.44 -41.48 30.99
CA ARG A 230 32.16 -40.05 30.82
C ARG A 230 32.85 -39.62 29.53
N PRO A 231 32.19 -38.86 28.64
CA PRO A 231 32.89 -38.28 27.50
C PRO A 231 33.99 -37.34 28.01
N ALA A 232 35.18 -37.51 27.44
CA ALA A 232 36.35 -36.70 27.74
C ALA A 232 36.08 -35.24 27.35
N ALA A 233 36.27 -34.35 28.32
CA ALA A 233 36.55 -32.96 28.04
C ALA A 233 37.94 -32.87 27.39
N LYS A 234 38.00 -32.37 26.16
CA LYS A 234 39.24 -31.79 25.61
C LYS A 234 38.92 -30.49 24.90
N LYS A 235 39.28 -29.41 25.61
CA LYS A 235 39.97 -28.20 25.14
C LYS A 235 39.34 -27.41 23.99
N THR A 236 38.62 -26.36 24.39
CA THR A 236 38.88 -24.95 24.03
C THR A 236 39.50 -24.70 22.65
N ALA A 237 38.65 -24.39 21.68
CA ALA A 237 38.95 -23.45 20.60
C ALA A 237 37.99 -22.26 20.73
N ALA A 238 38.49 -21.08 20.36
CA ALA A 238 38.07 -19.77 20.83
C ALA A 238 36.58 -19.44 20.64
N LYS A 239 36.07 -18.76 21.67
CA LYS A 239 34.77 -18.15 21.80
C LYS A 239 34.67 -16.97 20.81
N ALA A 240 34.07 -17.16 19.63
CA ALA A 240 33.64 -16.04 18.80
C ALA A 240 32.41 -15.40 19.47
N ALA A 241 32.63 -14.22 20.05
CA ALA A 241 31.64 -13.45 20.78
C ALA A 241 30.42 -13.05 19.91
N PRO A 242 29.22 -12.92 20.50
CA PRO A 242 28.04 -12.43 19.80
C PRO A 242 28.24 -10.96 19.40
N LYS A 243 28.21 -10.66 18.10
CA LYS A 243 28.23 -9.28 17.62
C LYS A 243 26.97 -8.56 18.11
N LYS A 244 27.20 -7.63 19.03
CA LYS A 244 26.20 -6.76 19.66
C LYS A 244 25.48 -5.93 18.60
N ARG A 245 24.15 -5.85 18.76
CA ARG A 245 23.35 -4.67 18.39
C ARG A 245 23.96 -3.44 19.07
N GLY A 246 24.15 -2.35 18.33
CA GLY A 246 24.31 -1.03 18.93
C GLY A 246 25.24 -0.07 18.19
N ARG A 247 24.61 0.96 17.62
CA ARG A 247 25.09 2.31 17.27
C ARG A 247 25.92 2.52 15.98
N PRO A 248 25.52 3.53 15.15
CA PRO A 248 26.32 4.00 14.03
C PRO A 248 27.47 4.88 14.55
N ALA A 249 28.68 4.64 14.04
CA ALA A 249 29.83 5.49 14.33
C ALA A 249 29.74 6.78 13.52
N ALA A 250 29.78 7.91 14.23
CA ALA A 250 29.93 9.23 13.68
C ALA A 250 31.41 9.54 13.38
N LYS A 251 31.62 10.08 12.17
CA LYS A 251 32.54 11.16 11.74
C LYS A 251 33.97 11.24 12.31
N LYS A 252 34.92 11.38 11.38
CA LYS A 252 35.80 12.56 11.07
C LYS A 252 36.82 12.05 10.03
N THR A 253 37.31 12.74 8.99
CA THR A 253 37.28 14.13 8.53
C THR A 253 37.92 14.15 7.15
N ALA A 254 37.30 14.81 6.17
CA ALA A 254 38.01 15.50 5.10
C ALA A 254 37.23 16.80 4.80
N VAL A 255 37.94 17.88 5.06
CA VAL A 255 37.69 19.33 4.91
C VAL A 255 37.55 19.65 3.41
N LYS A 256 36.91 20.70 2.87
CA LYS A 256 36.00 21.79 3.26
C LYS A 256 35.92 22.67 2.00
N ALA A 257 34.73 22.92 1.45
CA ALA A 257 34.50 24.08 0.59
C ALA A 257 33.10 24.63 0.91
N ALA A 258 33.07 25.90 1.29
CA ALA A 258 32.01 26.54 2.06
C ALA A 258 30.77 26.94 1.22
N PRO A 259 29.58 27.11 1.85
CA PRO A 259 28.36 27.55 1.18
C PRO A 259 28.27 29.08 1.16
N LYS A 260 28.15 29.69 -0.02
CA LYS A 260 27.86 31.13 -0.15
C LYS A 260 26.36 31.38 -0.34
N LYS A 261 25.78 31.84 0.77
CA LYS A 261 24.67 32.79 1.00
C LYS A 261 23.73 33.19 -0.14
N ARG A 262 22.44 33.15 0.23
CA ARG A 262 21.32 33.97 -0.26
C ARG A 262 21.70 35.45 -0.52
N GLY A 263 21.14 36.00 -1.59
CA GLY A 263 20.64 37.39 -1.62
C GLY A 263 21.34 38.38 -2.56
N ARG A 264 20.80 38.54 -3.78
CA ARG A 264 20.48 39.81 -4.52
C ARG A 264 20.56 39.59 -6.04
N PRO A 265 19.64 40.18 -6.83
CA PRO A 265 19.67 40.08 -8.30
C PRO A 265 20.69 41.07 -8.87
N ALA A 266 21.51 40.63 -9.82
CA ALA A 266 22.44 41.50 -10.52
C ALA A 266 21.73 42.19 -11.69
N ALA A 267 21.70 43.51 -11.62
CA ALA A 267 21.35 44.40 -12.72
C ALA A 267 22.50 44.50 -13.76
N ALA A 268 22.09 44.74 -15.00
CA ALA A 268 22.77 45.50 -16.06
C ALA A 268 24.17 45.06 -16.54
N LYS A 269 24.26 44.70 -17.84
CA LYS A 269 25.19 45.32 -18.79
C LYS A 269 24.70 45.14 -20.24
N LYS A 270 25.05 46.14 -21.05
CA LYS A 270 24.44 46.64 -22.30
C LYS A 270 24.62 45.78 -23.57
N ALA A 271 23.71 46.07 -24.50
CA ALA A 271 23.68 45.98 -25.97
C ALA A 271 25.01 45.94 -26.76
N PRO A 272 24.94 45.51 -28.04
CA PRO A 272 24.89 46.52 -29.11
C PRO A 272 23.68 46.41 -30.07
N ALA A 273 23.29 47.58 -30.61
CA ALA A 273 22.27 47.85 -31.64
C ALA A 273 22.76 47.40 -33.05
N ALA A 274 22.06 47.39 -34.18
CA ALA A 274 20.75 47.83 -34.74
C ALA A 274 20.56 47.00 -36.05
N LYS A 275 19.39 46.77 -36.67
CA LYS A 275 18.53 47.71 -37.42
C LYS A 275 17.31 46.91 -37.96
N GLY A 276 16.12 47.52 -37.96
CA GLY A 276 15.00 47.09 -38.80
C GLY A 276 13.61 47.25 -38.18
N ALA A 277 13.03 48.46 -38.18
CA ALA A 277 11.59 48.66 -37.97
C ALA A 277 11.06 49.85 -38.81
N PRO A 278 9.83 49.78 -39.33
CA PRO A 278 9.32 50.69 -40.38
C PRO A 278 8.74 52.01 -39.86
N LYS A 279 8.80 53.01 -40.76
CA LYS A 279 8.30 54.40 -40.64
C LYS A 279 6.81 54.47 -40.24
N ARG A 280 6.53 55.19 -39.15
CA ARG A 280 5.21 55.79 -38.87
C ARG A 280 5.07 57.06 -39.71
N ARG A 281 4.07 57.14 -40.60
CA ARG A 281 3.63 58.38 -41.25
C ARG A 281 2.23 58.73 -40.74
N GLY A 282 2.02 60.01 -40.41
CA GLY A 282 0.69 60.64 -40.52
C GLY A 282 0.03 61.14 -39.24
N ARG A 283 0.56 62.20 -38.62
CA ARG A 283 -0.27 63.25 -38.00
C ARG A 283 0.20 64.61 -38.55
N PRO A 284 -0.70 65.45 -39.09
CA PRO A 284 -0.31 66.75 -39.64
C PRO A 284 -0.07 67.78 -38.53
N PRO A 285 0.83 68.77 -38.73
CA PRO A 285 1.04 69.84 -37.78
C PRO A 285 -0.06 70.92 -37.87
N LYS A 286 -0.52 71.36 -36.70
CA LYS A 286 -1.40 72.51 -36.49
C LYS A 286 -0.52 73.76 -36.50
N LYS A 287 -0.78 74.73 -37.39
CA LYS A 287 -0.12 76.03 -37.37
C LYS A 287 -0.89 76.99 -36.46
N ALA A 288 -0.13 77.68 -35.60
CA ALA A 288 -0.44 79.02 -35.08
C ALA A 288 0.06 80.04 -36.12
#